data_AF-A0A3G7HK49-F1
#
_entry.id   AF-A0A3G7HK49-F1
#
_cell.length_a   1.000
_cell.length_b   1.000
_cell.length_c   1.000
_cell.angle_alpha   90.00
_cell.angle_beta   90.00
_cell.angle_gamma   90.00
#
_symmetry.space_group_name_H-M   'P 1'
#
loop_
_entity.id
_entity.type
_entity.pdbx_description
1 polymer ?
#
loop_
_entity_poly.entity_id
_entity_poly.type
_entity_poly.pdbx_seq_one_letter_code
_entity_poly.pdbx_strand_id
1 'polypeptide(L)'
;PEIKLFGRWSCYDVQVSDMSLQDYISVKEKFAKYLPHSAGRYAHKRFRKAQCPIVERLTNSLMMHGRNNGKKLMAVRIVKHAFEIIHLLTGENPLQVLVTAIINSGP
;
A
#
# COMPACT_ATOMS: atom_id res chain seq x y z
N PRO A 1 9.06 -18.91 -3.45
CA PRO A 1 7.93 -18.35 -4.22
C PRO A 1 7.82 -16.83 -4.00
N GLU A 2 7.81 -16.07 -5.10
CA GLU A 2 7.74 -14.61 -5.07
C GLU A 2 6.37 -14.14 -4.57
N ILE A 3 6.33 -13.28 -3.56
CA ILE A 3 5.07 -12.74 -3.03
C ILE A 3 4.63 -11.58 -3.93
N LYS A 4 3.52 -11.79 -4.66
CA LYS A 4 2.91 -10.77 -5.51
C LYS A 4 1.62 -10.24 -4.89
N LEU A 5 1.51 -8.93 -4.74
CA LEU A 5 0.30 -8.28 -4.25
C LEU A 5 -0.85 -8.51 -5.25
N PHE A 6 -2.00 -8.89 -4.74
CA PHE A 6 -3.17 -9.32 -5.51
C PHE A 6 -2.88 -10.47 -6.50
N GLY A 7 -1.77 -11.20 -6.31
CA GLY A 7 -1.30 -12.24 -7.23
C GLY A 7 -0.78 -11.72 -8.57
N ARG A 8 -0.60 -10.40 -8.72
CA ARG A 8 -0.22 -9.78 -10.00
C ARG A 8 1.01 -8.87 -9.89
N TRP A 9 1.04 -8.02 -8.88
CA TRP A 9 2.04 -6.95 -8.78
C TRP A 9 3.23 -7.38 -7.93
N SER A 10 4.43 -7.37 -8.51
CA SER A 10 5.66 -7.63 -7.76
C SER A 10 6.04 -6.43 -6.90
N CYS A 11 6.54 -6.69 -5.69
CA CYS A 11 7.12 -5.67 -4.81
C CYS A 11 8.63 -5.50 -4.99
N TYR A 12 9.29 -6.35 -5.79
CA TYR A 12 10.76 -6.37 -5.91
C TYR A 12 11.30 -5.16 -6.67
N ASP A 13 10.62 -4.78 -7.75
CA ASP A 13 11.09 -3.70 -8.64
C ASP A 13 10.73 -2.30 -8.14
N VAL A 14 10.11 -2.18 -6.96
CA VAL A 14 9.63 -0.89 -6.44
C VAL A 14 10.76 -0.16 -5.74
N GLN A 15 11.11 1.02 -6.28
CA GLN A 15 12.14 1.88 -5.74
C GLN A 15 11.54 3.10 -5.03
N VAL A 16 12.12 3.43 -3.88
CA VAL A 16 11.82 4.66 -3.13
C VAL A 16 13.00 5.60 -3.36
N SER A 17 12.79 6.67 -4.12
CA SER A 17 13.84 7.64 -4.48
C SER A 17 14.25 8.56 -3.33
N ASP A 18 13.33 8.84 -2.40
CA ASP A 18 13.60 9.68 -1.23
C ASP A 18 14.15 8.86 -0.05
N MET A 19 15.38 9.18 0.36
CA MET A 19 16.08 8.52 1.46
C MET A 19 15.37 8.69 2.81
N SER A 20 14.71 9.81 3.06
CA SER A 20 14.04 10.09 4.33
C SER A 20 12.78 9.23 4.51
N LEU A 21 12.11 8.88 3.41
CA LEU A 21 10.88 8.12 3.39
C LEU A 21 11.12 6.60 3.26
N GLN A 22 12.36 6.18 2.97
CA GLN A 22 12.71 4.80 2.69
C GLN A 22 12.32 3.83 3.83
N ASP A 23 12.49 4.25 5.10
CA ASP A 23 12.14 3.44 6.27
C ASP A 23 10.65 3.54 6.66
N TYR A 24 9.95 4.55 6.15
CA TYR A 24 8.52 4.79 6.41
C TYR A 24 7.61 4.25 5.31
N ILE A 25 8.14 3.93 4.13
CA ILE A 25 7.43 3.30 3.02
C ILE A 25 7.79 1.81 2.98
N SER A 26 6.99 1.01 3.70
CA SER A 26 7.16 -0.44 3.80
C SER A 26 6.59 -1.17 2.56
N VAL A 27 7.37 -1.14 1.47
CA VAL A 27 7.08 -1.88 0.21
C VAL A 27 8.09 -3.01 -0.05
N LYS A 28 9.25 -2.99 0.62
CA LYS A 28 10.30 -4.00 0.49
C LYS A 28 9.82 -5.41 0.89
N GLU A 29 10.55 -6.43 0.44
CA GLU A 29 10.27 -7.87 0.60
C GLU A 29 9.72 -8.28 1.97
N LYS A 30 10.30 -7.75 3.06
CA LYS A 30 9.88 -8.05 4.44
C LYS A 30 8.40 -7.75 4.74
N PHE A 31 7.81 -6.80 4.00
CA PHE A 31 6.43 -6.35 4.17
C PHE A 31 5.53 -6.73 3.01
N ALA A 32 6.03 -7.53 2.06
CA ALA A 32 5.24 -8.03 0.95
C ALA A 32 4.12 -8.96 1.45
N LYS A 33 2.89 -8.70 1.02
CA LYS A 33 1.70 -9.51 1.34
C LYS A 33 0.88 -9.72 0.07
N TYR A 34 0.22 -10.87 -0.04
CA TYR A 34 -0.71 -11.13 -1.15
C TYR A 34 -1.95 -10.24 -1.11
N LEU A 35 -2.41 -9.89 0.09
CA LEU A 35 -3.58 -9.04 0.31
C LEU A 35 -3.23 -7.92 1.29
N PRO A 36 -3.70 -6.69 1.08
CA PRO A 36 -3.53 -5.57 2.01
C PRO A 36 -4.50 -5.66 3.20
N HIS A 37 -4.67 -6.87 3.74
CA HIS A 37 -5.53 -7.15 4.88
C HIS A 37 -4.77 -8.01 5.88
N SER A 38 -4.11 -7.37 6.84
CA SER A 38 -3.53 -8.08 7.96
C SER A 38 -4.27 -7.77 9.25
N ALA A 39 -4.27 -8.76 10.15
CA ALA A 39 -4.70 -8.61 11.53
C ALA A 39 -3.62 -7.91 12.40
N GLY A 40 -2.72 -7.15 11.78
CA GLY A 40 -1.59 -6.51 12.46
C GLY A 40 -2.03 -5.39 13.39
N ARG A 41 -1.64 -5.46 14.67
CA ARG A 41 -1.91 -4.42 15.68
C ARG A 41 -0.87 -3.30 15.60
N TYR A 42 -0.97 -2.46 14.57
CA TYR A 42 -0.01 -1.38 14.29
C TYR A 42 -0.21 -0.12 15.15
N ALA A 43 -1.32 -0.01 15.89
CA ALA A 43 -1.62 1.15 16.73
C ALA A 43 -1.06 1.06 18.16
N HIS A 44 -0.66 -0.12 18.63
CA HIS A 44 -0.33 -0.35 20.05
C HIS A 44 0.98 0.31 20.52
N LYS A 45 1.94 0.55 19.62
CA LYS A 45 3.23 1.19 19.98
C LYS A 45 3.58 2.28 18.97
N ARG A 46 4.25 3.34 19.44
CA ARG A 46 4.86 4.37 18.58
C ARG A 46 5.78 3.67 17.56
N PHE A 47 5.80 4.18 16.32
CA PHE A 47 6.56 3.65 15.17
C PHE A 47 6.09 2.33 14.53
N ARG A 48 5.16 1.56 15.15
CA ARG A 48 4.61 0.35 14.49
C ARG A 48 3.82 0.66 13.21
N LYS A 49 3.31 1.88 13.06
CA LYS A 49 2.66 2.32 11.82
C LYS A 49 3.60 2.32 10.61
N ALA A 50 4.90 2.55 10.79
CA ALA A 50 5.88 2.50 9.69
C ALA A 50 6.03 1.09 9.11
N GLN A 51 5.89 0.07 9.97
CA GLN A 51 5.96 -1.35 9.60
C GLN A 51 4.68 -1.87 8.92
N CYS A 52 3.61 -1.06 8.85
CA CYS A 52 2.38 -1.43 8.18
C CYS A 52 2.54 -1.21 6.66
N PRO A 53 2.36 -2.24 5.81
CA PRO A 53 2.51 -2.11 4.37
C PRO A 53 1.74 -0.90 3.82
N ILE A 54 2.34 -0.18 2.88
CA ILE A 54 1.77 1.11 2.44
C ILE A 54 0.37 0.96 1.82
N VAL A 55 0.13 -0.12 1.07
CA VAL A 55 -1.18 -0.41 0.48
C VAL A 55 -2.23 -0.69 1.55
N GLU A 56 -1.83 -1.33 2.66
CA GLU A 56 -2.73 -1.56 3.79
C GLU A 56 -3.06 -0.24 4.49
N ARG A 57 -2.10 0.69 4.62
CA ARG A 57 -2.37 2.05 5.12
C ARG A 57 -3.37 2.79 4.23
N LEU A 58 -3.22 2.71 2.90
CA LEU A 58 -4.18 3.29 1.95
C LEU A 58 -5.60 2.74 2.18
N THR A 59 -5.76 1.41 2.27
CA THR A 59 -7.07 0.81 2.54
C THR A 59 -7.68 1.23 3.88
N ASN A 60 -6.85 1.41 4.92
CA ASN A 60 -7.31 1.86 6.22
C ASN A 60 -7.81 3.32 6.17
N SER A 61 -7.13 4.19 5.42
CA SER A 61 -7.52 5.60 5.28
C SER A 61 -8.80 5.79 4.47
N LEU A 62 -9.10 4.93 3.50
CA LEU A 62 -10.33 5.00 2.70
C LEU A 62 -11.62 4.80 3.53
N MET A 63 -11.53 4.18 4.70
CA MET A 63 -12.70 3.84 5.52
C MET A 63 -13.12 4.94 6.51
N MET A 64 -12.50 6.12 6.53
CA MET A 64 -12.65 7.09 7.64
C MET A 64 -14.00 7.82 7.72
N HIS A 65 -14.85 7.73 6.70
CA HIS A 65 -16.15 8.41 6.69
C HIS A 65 -17.17 7.50 7.36
N GLY A 66 -17.95 7.98 8.34
CA GLY A 66 -18.78 7.16 9.24
C GLY A 66 -19.51 5.96 8.60
N ARG A 67 -20.16 6.15 7.45
CA ARG A 67 -20.86 5.06 6.71
C ARG A 67 -19.94 3.97 6.17
N ASN A 68 -18.65 4.27 5.98
CA ASN A 68 -17.61 3.41 5.43
C ASN A 68 -16.70 2.80 6.51
N ASN A 69 -16.88 3.17 7.78
CA ASN A 69 -16.09 2.65 8.89
C ASN A 69 -16.15 1.12 8.94
N GLY A 70 -14.98 0.49 9.04
CA GLY A 70 -14.85 -0.97 9.16
C GLY A 70 -15.08 -1.77 7.88
N LYS A 71 -15.46 -1.14 6.75
CA LYS A 71 -15.71 -1.83 5.47
C LYS A 71 -14.42 -2.17 4.72
N LYS A 72 -13.52 -2.95 5.35
CA LYS A 72 -12.18 -3.22 4.81
C LYS A 72 -12.21 -4.06 3.53
N LEU A 73 -13.11 -5.04 3.43
CA LEU A 73 -13.29 -5.81 2.20
C LEU A 73 -13.69 -4.94 1.01
N MET A 74 -14.52 -3.92 1.24
CA MET A 74 -14.92 -2.96 0.21
C MET A 74 -13.73 -2.07 -0.19
N ALA A 75 -13.00 -1.52 0.78
CA ALA A 75 -11.81 -0.70 0.52
C ALA A 75 -10.73 -1.46 -0.25
N VAL A 76 -10.48 -2.73 0.09
CA VAL A 76 -9.51 -3.59 -0.62
C VAL A 76 -9.92 -3.81 -2.08
N ARG A 77 -11.22 -4.01 -2.36
CA ARG A 77 -11.72 -4.13 -3.74
C ARG A 77 -11.55 -2.84 -4.53
N ILE A 78 -11.85 -1.70 -3.93
CA ILE A 78 -11.65 -0.38 -4.56
C ILE A 78 -10.18 -0.18 -4.93
N VAL A 79 -9.25 -0.45 -4.00
CA VAL A 79 -7.81 -0.33 -4.26
C VAL A 79 -7.34 -1.30 -5.34
N LYS A 80 -7.84 -2.54 -5.36
CA LYS A 80 -7.53 -3.52 -6.40
C LYS A 80 -7.89 -2.99 -7.80
N HIS A 81 -9.11 -2.47 -7.97
CA HIS A 81 -9.56 -1.92 -9.24
C HIS A 81 -8.82 -0.63 -9.61
N ALA A 82 -8.53 0.24 -8.64
CA ALA A 82 -7.73 1.43 -8.89
C ALA A 82 -6.33 1.09 -9.41
N PHE A 83 -5.67 0.06 -8.86
CA PHE A 83 -4.38 -0.40 -9.34
C PHE A 83 -4.44 -1.00 -10.74
N GLU A 84 -5.53 -1.69 -11.09
CA GLU A 84 -5.77 -2.15 -12.47
C GLU A 84 -5.90 -0.96 -13.44
N ILE A 85 -6.67 0.07 -13.08
CA ILE A 85 -6.82 1.28 -13.89
C ILE A 85 -5.47 1.99 -14.06
N ILE A 86 -4.70 2.18 -12.98
CA ILE A 86 -3.38 2.82 -13.04
C ILE A 86 -2.49 2.07 -14.03
N HIS A 87 -2.40 0.75 -13.93
CA HIS A 87 -1.58 -0.04 -14.84
C HIS A 87 -2.03 0.08 -16.31
N LEU A 88 -3.34 0.08 -16.57
CA LEU A 88 -3.88 0.24 -17.92
C LEU A 88 -3.60 1.64 -18.50
N LEU A 89 -3.52 2.67 -17.64
CA LEU A 89 -3.27 4.05 -18.06
C LEU A 89 -1.79 4.36 -18.23
N THR A 90 -0.92 3.85 -17.35
CA THR A 90 0.51 4.20 -17.34
C THR A 90 1.42 3.13 -17.92
N GLY A 91 0.97 1.87 -17.97
CA GLY A 91 1.81 0.71 -18.33
C GLY A 91 2.82 0.30 -17.26
N GLU A 92 2.94 1.06 -16.17
CA GLU A 92 3.90 0.83 -15.10
C GLU A 92 3.32 -0.03 -13.97
N ASN A 93 4.19 -0.49 -13.06
CA ASN A 93 3.74 -1.15 -11.84
C ASN A 93 2.97 -0.14 -10.96
N PRO A 94 1.69 -0.37 -10.64
CA PRO A 94 0.88 0.58 -9.86
C PRO A 94 1.42 0.82 -8.44
N LEU A 95 2.22 -0.13 -7.91
CA LEU A 95 2.93 0.07 -6.64
C LEU A 95 3.97 1.19 -6.73
N GLN A 96 4.71 1.27 -7.84
CA GLN A 96 5.69 2.34 -8.07
C GLN A 96 4.98 3.69 -8.16
N VAL A 97 3.88 3.77 -8.93
CA VAL A 97 3.08 4.99 -9.07
C VAL A 97 2.55 5.46 -7.72
N LEU A 98 2.06 4.53 -6.87
CA LEU A 98 1.63 4.87 -5.52
C LEU A 98 2.77 5.44 -4.66
N VAL A 99 3.96 4.85 -4.72
CA VAL A 99 5.14 5.34 -3.98
C VAL A 99 5.51 6.74 -4.45
N THR A 100 5.62 6.95 -5.76
CA THR A 100 5.92 8.26 -6.35
C THR A 100 4.88 9.31 -5.96
N ALA A 101 3.59 8.94 -5.96
CA ALA A 101 2.51 9.83 -5.53
C ALA A 101 2.66 10.28 -4.07
N ILE A 102 3.07 9.37 -3.17
CA ILE A 102 3.29 9.70 -1.76
C ILE A 102 4.47 10.65 -1.60
N ILE A 103 5.58 10.41 -2.31
CA ILE A 103 6.78 11.28 -2.26
C ILE A 103 6.41 12.70 -2.70
N ASN A 104 5.68 12.84 -3.81
CA ASN A 104 5.28 14.15 -4.35
C ASN A 104 4.14 14.83 -3.57
N SER A 105 3.46 14.11 -2.67
CA SER A 105 2.38 14.65 -1.82
C SER A 105 2.86 15.05 -0.42
N GLY A 106 4.13 14.82 -0.09
CA GLY A 106 4.72 15.29 1.15
C GLY A 106 4.75 16.82 1.19
N PRO A 107 4.35 17.47 2.30
CA PRO A 107 4.51 18.91 2.48
C PRO A 107 5.97 19.32 2.68
#